data_AF-A0A560LEF0-F1
#
_entry.id   AF-A0A560LEF0-F1
#
_cell.length_a   1.000
_cell.length_b   1.000
_cell.length_c   1.000
_cell.angle_alpha   90.00
_cell.angle_beta   90.00
_cell.angle_gamma   90.00
#
_symmetry.space_group_name_H-M   'P 1'
#
loop_
_entity.id
_entity.type
_entity.pdbx_description
1 polymer ?
#
loop_
_entity_poly.entity_id
_entity_poly.type
_entity_poly.pdbx_seq_one_letter_code
_entity_poly.pdbx_strand_id
1 'polypeptide(L)'
;MDHTPVRSRTLRLPFGNISLSPIDAEDIAKIAYRLLRDGGHEGESLDMTGPEALKMDEIAARISASIGKPVKYVSITPEERRRDLLDRGLPEDFVDALDEQTEERLRHPSLRC
;
A
#
# COMPACT_ATOMS: atom_id res chain seq x y z
N MET A 1 -8.52 24.61 -5.43
CA MET A 1 -8.93 23.26 -5.88
C MET A 1 -8.59 22.31 -4.77
N ASP A 2 -9.59 21.78 -4.07
CA ASP A 2 -9.48 20.92 -2.89
C ASP A 2 -9.20 19.46 -3.32
N HIS A 3 -7.99 18.97 -3.07
CA HIS A 3 -7.53 17.62 -3.42
C HIS A 3 -7.56 16.66 -2.22
N THR A 4 -8.49 16.85 -1.26
CA THR A 4 -8.60 15.95 -0.11
C THR A 4 -9.23 14.60 -0.51
N PRO A 5 -8.49 13.47 -0.52
CA PRO A 5 -9.01 12.21 -1.05
C PRO A 5 -9.65 11.36 0.07
N VAL A 6 -10.51 11.91 0.94
CA VAL A 6 -11.17 11.10 1.98
C VAL A 6 -12.54 11.65 2.41
N ARG A 7 -13.45 11.98 1.49
CA ARG A 7 -14.84 12.28 1.91
C ARG A 7 -15.62 11.03 2.37
N SER A 8 -15.23 9.82 1.95
CA SER A 8 -16.00 8.60 2.23
C SER A 8 -15.52 7.77 3.44
N ARG A 9 -14.46 8.16 4.17
CA ARG A 9 -13.85 7.38 5.29
C ARG A 9 -13.73 5.87 5.02
N THR A 10 -13.55 5.51 3.75
CA THR A 10 -13.57 4.13 3.29
C THR A 10 -12.35 3.89 2.43
N LEU A 11 -11.55 2.90 2.80
CA LEU A 11 -10.48 2.37 1.99
C LEU A 11 -11.10 1.37 1.01
N ARG A 12 -11.26 1.78 -0.25
CA ARG A 12 -11.76 0.92 -1.33
C ARG A 12 -10.59 0.43 -2.16
N LEU A 13 -10.14 -0.80 -1.90
CA LEU A 13 -9.00 -1.39 -2.59
C LEU A 13 -9.30 -2.86 -2.96
N PRO A 14 -8.66 -3.41 -4.01
CA PRO A 14 -8.97 -4.73 -4.56
C PRO A 14 -8.04 -5.79 -3.99
N PHE A 15 -7.89 -5.78 -2.66
CA PHE A 15 -6.90 -6.61 -1.96
C PHE A 15 -7.52 -7.77 -1.20
N GLY A 16 -8.85 -7.94 -1.23
CA GLY A 16 -9.52 -9.07 -0.58
C GLY A 16 -9.05 -9.23 0.87
N ASN A 17 -8.48 -10.40 1.17
CA ASN A 17 -8.01 -10.80 2.49
C ASN A 17 -6.48 -11.01 2.54
N ILE A 18 -5.72 -10.40 1.62
CA ILE A 18 -4.25 -10.50 1.63
C ILE A 18 -3.67 -9.78 2.85
N SER A 19 -2.46 -10.16 3.25
CA SER A 19 -1.69 -9.48 4.29
C SER A 19 -0.48 -8.77 3.68
N LEU A 20 -0.25 -7.53 4.08
CA LEU A 20 0.88 -6.72 3.65
C LEU A 20 1.74 -6.35 4.86
N SER A 21 3.06 -6.30 4.69
CA SER A 21 3.99 -5.87 5.74
C SER A 21 4.53 -4.47 5.43
N PRO A 22 3.71 -3.40 5.59
CA PRO A 22 4.09 -2.06 5.17
C PRO A 22 5.29 -1.56 5.97
N ILE A 23 6.34 -1.15 5.26
CA ILE A 23 7.48 -0.44 5.83
C ILE A 23 7.33 1.06 5.59
N ASP A 24 7.78 1.86 6.55
CA ASP A 24 7.84 3.31 6.39
C ASP A 24 8.99 3.70 5.46
N ALA A 25 8.75 4.68 4.59
CA ALA A 25 9.76 5.18 3.65
C ALA A 25 10.97 5.80 4.37
N GLU A 26 10.76 6.38 5.56
CA GLU A 26 11.82 6.93 6.40
C GLU A 26 12.73 5.82 6.97
N ASP A 27 12.17 4.66 7.28
CA ASP A 27 12.94 3.52 7.76
C ASP A 27 13.80 2.92 6.63
N ILE A 28 13.26 2.85 5.40
CA ILE A 28 14.05 2.53 4.21
C ILE A 28 15.19 3.54 4.04
N ALA A 29 14.92 4.84 4.17
CA ALA A 29 15.93 5.89 4.01
C ALA A 29 17.05 5.78 5.07
N LYS A 30 16.71 5.47 6.33
CA LYS A 30 17.69 5.23 7.40
C LYS A 30 18.59 4.04 7.09
N ILE A 31 18.03 2.95 6.56
CA ILE A 31 18.78 1.76 6.15
C ILE A 31 19.71 2.12 4.99
N ALA A 32 19.17 2.70 3.91
CA ALA A 32 19.93 3.10 2.74
C ALA A 32 21.12 4.03 3.09
N TYR A 33 20.91 5.01 3.98
CA TYR A 33 21.97 5.89 4.46
C TYR A 33 23.11 5.11 5.13
N ARG A 34 22.80 4.14 6.00
CA ARG A 34 23.81 3.31 6.68
C ARG A 34 24.57 2.43 5.70
N LEU A 35 23.85 1.79 4.77
CA LEU A 35 24.47 0.93 3.75
C LEU A 35 25.44 1.72 2.87
N LEU A 36 25.04 2.92 2.43
CA LEU A 36 25.89 3.77 1.60
C LEU A 36 27.11 4.33 2.36
N ARG A 37 27.00 4.55 3.68
CA ARG A 37 28.07 5.10 4.50
C ARG A 37 29.07 4.05 4.96
N ASP A 38 28.58 2.90 5.41
CA ASP A 38 29.36 1.89 6.12
C ASP A 38 29.79 0.72 5.21
N GLY A 39 29.10 0.52 4.07
CA GLY A 39 29.36 -0.57 3.12
C GLY A 39 28.99 -1.96 3.65
N GLY A 40 29.45 -3.01 2.94
CA GLY A 40 29.40 -4.41 3.43
C GLY A 40 28.19 -5.23 3.00
N HIS A 41 27.36 -4.71 2.09
CA HIS A 41 26.19 -5.38 1.53
C HIS A 41 26.17 -5.30 -0.01
N GLU A 42 27.35 -5.21 -0.63
CA GLU A 42 27.47 -5.08 -2.07
C GLU A 42 26.94 -6.33 -2.79
N GLY A 43 25.94 -6.13 -3.66
CA GLY A 43 25.33 -7.22 -4.43
C GLY A 43 24.31 -8.05 -3.64
N GLU A 44 24.00 -7.68 -2.39
CA GLU A 44 22.95 -8.32 -1.60
C GLU A 44 21.57 -7.71 -1.90
N SER A 45 20.56 -8.57 -1.94
CA SER A 45 19.15 -8.16 -1.90
C SER A 45 18.66 -8.27 -0.46
N LEU A 46 18.23 -7.15 0.13
CA LEU A 46 17.75 -7.09 1.50
C LEU A 46 16.23 -6.93 1.53
N ASP A 47 15.56 -7.83 2.24
CA ASP A 47 14.11 -7.76 2.45
C ASP A 47 13.76 -6.68 3.47
N MET A 48 13.22 -5.57 2.98
CA MET A 48 12.84 -4.41 3.77
C MET A 48 11.32 -4.39 3.98
N THR A 49 10.87 -4.93 5.10
CA THR A 49 9.45 -5.02 5.47
C THR A 49 9.16 -4.41 6.82
N GLY A 50 7.89 -4.05 7.04
CA GLY A 50 7.40 -3.69 8.35
C GLY A 50 7.40 -4.89 9.32
N PRO A 51 7.36 -4.65 10.63
CA PRO A 51 7.47 -5.71 11.64
C PRO A 51 6.27 -6.67 11.67
N GLU A 52 5.13 -6.26 11.11
CA GLU A 52 3.88 -7.00 11.18
C GLU A 52 3.25 -7.11 9.79
N ALA A 53 2.79 -8.32 9.44
CA ALA A 53 1.93 -8.54 8.28
C ALA A 53 0.48 -8.25 8.68
N LEU A 54 -0.15 -7.30 8.00
CA LEU A 54 -1.46 -6.77 8.33
C LEU A 54 -2.43 -6.92 7.16
N LYS A 55 -3.65 -7.31 7.48
CA LYS A 55 -4.78 -7.24 6.56
C LYS A 55 -5.28 -5.79 6.45
N MET A 56 -5.98 -5.51 5.36
CA MET A 56 -6.49 -4.15 5.11
C MET A 56 -7.54 -3.67 6.12
N ASP A 57 -8.28 -4.57 6.75
CA ASP A 57 -9.21 -4.28 7.84
C ASP A 57 -8.46 -3.91 9.14
N GLU A 58 -7.37 -4.60 9.45
CA GLU A 58 -6.47 -4.27 10.56
C GLU A 58 -5.81 -2.91 10.35
N ILE A 59 -5.38 -2.60 9.11
CA ILE A 59 -4.86 -1.29 8.73
C ILE A 59 -5.93 -0.21 8.94
N ALA A 60 -7.16 -0.44 8.47
CA ALA A 60 -8.27 0.49 8.66
C ALA A 60 -8.59 0.71 10.16
N ALA A 61 -8.50 -0.33 10.98
CA ALA A 61 -8.69 -0.24 12.43
C ALA A 61 -7.59 0.59 13.09
N ARG A 62 -6.31 0.39 12.72
CA ARG A 62 -5.18 1.19 13.24
C ARG A 62 -5.30 2.67 12.85
N ILE A 63 -5.68 2.97 11.61
CA ILE A 63 -5.95 4.34 11.17
C ILE A 63 -7.10 4.93 11.98
N SER A 64 -8.19 4.17 12.17
CA SER A 64 -9.36 4.63 12.94
C SER A 64 -9.00 5.02 14.37
N ALA A 65 -8.19 4.20 15.03
CA ALA A 65 -7.71 4.45 16.38
C ALA A 65 -6.81 5.70 16.44
N SER A 66 -5.92 5.87 15.47
CA SER A 66 -5.01 7.02 15.40
C SER A 66 -5.72 8.36 15.19
N ILE A 67 -6.74 8.39 14.31
CA ILE A 67 -7.46 9.63 13.98
C ILE A 67 -8.74 9.86 14.80
N GLY A 68 -9.11 8.90 15.66
CA GLY A 68 -10.33 8.95 16.48
C GLY A 68 -11.65 8.93 15.69
N LYS A 69 -11.65 8.42 14.46
CA LYS A 69 -12.83 8.39 13.56
C LYS A 69 -12.91 7.04 12.86
N PRO A 70 -14.11 6.48 12.63
CA PRO A 70 -14.24 5.19 11.98
C PRO A 70 -13.81 5.26 10.51
N VAL A 71 -12.88 4.39 10.14
CA VAL A 71 -12.45 4.10 8.77
C VAL A 71 -12.77 2.63 8.49
N LYS A 72 -13.39 2.36 7.34
CA LYS A 72 -13.74 0.99 6.92
C LYS A 72 -12.93 0.58 5.70
N TYR A 73 -12.51 -0.67 5.65
CA TYR A 73 -12.03 -1.28 4.43
C TYR A 73 -13.20 -1.94 3.68
N VAL A 74 -13.29 -1.71 2.38
CA VAL A 74 -14.23 -2.36 1.47
C VAL A 74 -13.42 -2.92 0.32
N SER A 75 -13.40 -4.25 0.23
CA SER A 75 -12.81 -4.93 -0.92
C SER A 75 -13.70 -4.69 -2.14
N ILE A 76 -13.09 -4.22 -3.23
CA ILE A 76 -13.74 -4.02 -4.53
C ILE A 76 -13.05 -4.89 -5.59
N THR A 77 -13.64 -5.03 -6.78
CA THR A 77 -12.94 -5.71 -7.87
C THR A 77 -11.89 -4.80 -8.52
N PRO A 78 -10.87 -5.35 -9.20
CA PRO A 78 -9.93 -4.56 -10.00
C PRO A 78 -10.64 -3.68 -11.04
N GLU A 79 -11.69 -4.18 -11.68
CA GLU A 79 -12.47 -3.45 -12.68
C GLU A 79 -13.24 -2.27 -12.07
N GLU A 80 -13.79 -2.46 -10.86
CA GLU A 80 -14.43 -1.38 -10.11
C GLU A 80 -13.42 -0.29 -9.74
N ARG A 81 -12.21 -0.68 -9.29
CA ARG A 81 -11.15 0.29 -8.97
C ARG A 81 -10.72 1.06 -10.20
N ARG A 82 -10.49 0.38 -11.33
CA ARG A 82 -10.10 1.01 -12.59
C ARG A 82 -11.12 2.05 -13.00
N ARG A 83 -12.41 1.69 -12.98
CA ARG A 83 -13.52 2.62 -13.28
C ARG A 83 -13.50 3.82 -12.33
N ASP A 84 -13.40 3.59 -11.02
CA ASP A 84 -13.35 4.68 -10.03
C ASP A 84 -12.17 5.65 -10.27
N LEU A 85 -11.01 5.14 -10.69
CA LEU A 85 -9.82 5.96 -10.94
C LEU A 85 -9.96 6.78 -12.23
N LEU A 86 -10.48 6.17 -13.30
CA LEU A 86 -10.75 6.86 -14.57
C LEU A 86 -11.84 7.93 -14.41
N ASP A 87 -12.91 7.62 -13.67
CA ASP A 87 -14.00 8.57 -13.39
C ASP A 87 -13.52 9.78 -12.57
N ARG A 88 -12.41 9.62 -11.81
CA ARG A 88 -11.73 10.69 -11.08
C ARG A 88 -10.77 11.50 -11.96
N GLY A 89 -10.64 11.17 -13.24
CA GLY A 89 -9.78 11.87 -14.20
C GLY A 89 -8.29 11.53 -14.06
N LEU A 90 -7.93 10.39 -13.47
CA LEU A 90 -6.54 9.95 -13.48
C LEU A 90 -6.13 9.51 -14.90
N PRO A 91 -4.90 9.80 -15.35
CA PRO A 91 -4.41 9.37 -16.66
C PRO A 91 -4.40 7.85 -16.79
N GLU A 92 -4.73 7.34 -17.99
CA GLU A 92 -4.84 5.90 -18.26
C GLU A 92 -3.54 5.14 -17.92
N ASP A 93 -2.39 5.63 -18.37
CA ASP A 93 -1.08 5.03 -18.06
C ASP A 93 -0.82 4.88 -16.56
N PHE A 94 -1.32 5.82 -15.75
CA PHE A 94 -1.18 5.75 -14.30
C PHE A 94 -2.12 4.71 -13.69
N VAL A 95 -3.33 4.56 -14.24
CA VAL A 95 -4.27 3.52 -13.81
C VAL A 95 -3.73 2.15 -14.19
N ASP A 96 -3.13 2.00 -15.38
CA ASP A 96 -2.48 0.75 -15.82
C ASP A 96 -1.36 0.33 -14.87
N ALA A 97 -0.49 1.26 -14.47
CA ALA A 97 0.57 0.99 -13.49
C ALA A 97 0.01 0.54 -12.12
N LEU A 98 -1.13 1.08 -11.69
CA LEU A 98 -1.79 0.67 -10.45
C LEU A 98 -2.48 -0.69 -10.55
N ASP A 99 -2.98 -1.04 -11.73
CA ASP A 99 -3.56 -2.34 -12.01
C ASP A 99 -2.45 -3.41 -12.01
N GLU A 100 -1.32 -3.18 -12.67
CA GLU A 100 -0.14 -4.06 -12.63
C GLU A 100 0.35 -4.28 -11.19
N GLN A 101 0.55 -3.21 -10.41
CA GLN A 101 0.94 -3.31 -9.00
C GLN A 101 -0.06 -4.13 -8.17
N THR A 102 -1.35 -4.04 -8.51
CA THR A 102 -2.39 -4.80 -7.83
C THR A 102 -2.27 -6.29 -8.13
N GLU A 103 -2.08 -6.64 -9.40
CA GLU A 103 -1.90 -8.03 -9.82
C GLU A 103 -0.69 -8.66 -9.15
N GLU A 104 0.43 -7.95 -9.07
CA GLU A 104 1.64 -8.44 -8.40
C GLU A 104 1.39 -8.77 -6.93
N ARG A 105 0.69 -7.88 -6.21
CA ARG A 105 0.33 -8.11 -4.80
C ARG A 105 -0.61 -9.30 -4.63
N LEU A 106 -1.53 -9.52 -5.58
CA LEU A 106 -2.43 -10.65 -5.56
C LEU A 106 -1.74 -11.97 -5.92
N ARG A 107 -0.68 -11.94 -6.75
CA ARG A 107 0.18 -13.10 -7.02
C ARG A 107 0.97 -13.56 -5.78
N HIS A 108 1.23 -12.65 -4.84
CA HIS A 108 2.09 -12.88 -3.67
C HIS A 108 1.39 -12.56 -2.33
N PRO A 109 0.28 -13.22 -2.00
CA PRO A 109 -0.64 -12.81 -0.92
C PRO A 109 -0.10 -12.99 0.51
N SER A 110 1.03 -13.68 0.69
CA SER A 110 1.62 -14.04 1.97
C SER A 110 3.13 -13.77 2.07
N LEU A 111 3.70 -13.03 1.12
CA LEU A 111 5.13 -12.69 1.22
C LEU A 111 5.32 -11.68 2.35
N ARG A 112 5.90 -12.17 3.46
CA ARG A 112 7.05 -11.45 4.04
C ARG A 112 8.06 -11.49 2.89
N CYS A 113 8.44 -10.34 2.34
CA CYS A 113 9.47 -10.28 1.30
C CYS A 113 10.62 -11.24 1.67
#